data_AF-A0A679JPT7-F1
#
_entry.id   AF-A0A679JPT7-F1
#
_cell.length_a   1.000
_cell.length_b   1.000
_cell.length_c   1.000
_cell.angle_alpha   90.00
_cell.angle_beta   90.00
_cell.angle_gamma   90.00
#
_symmetry.space_group_name_H-M   'P 1'
#
loop_
_entity.id
_entity.type
_entity.pdbx_description
1 polymer ?
#
loop_
_entity_poly.entity_id
_entity_poly.type
_entity_poly.pdbx_seq_one_letter_code
_entity_poly.pdbx_strand_id
1 'polypeptide(L)'
;MSPEDVHYQFSRLAVDKAKLCLSRIAVTNPPPRVGVVLARDSQLLGWYAKSFGGQFFDGDAMVNFEAKPSAHAEQALLEKLDGLDLRGVVAYVTLEPCTKKRGDGLCCADLLVQAGISRVYIGNCDPNPDVGGLAWRTFHAAGIEVCDFPPELRNEARRDNDPFFRKFHFSVRESGEASFDYESNNHTRTLGPSGREFETKWFECGDGSIHGLDYRFNVAIAKNCTSFEQIDDPARWFEDSYYTKTAREGQIIIFRNEMGYALIQIIRVIKKRTGLIANNAELRFRYQLRYSDGAA
;
A
#
# COMPACT_ATOMS: atom_id res chain seq x y z
N MET A 1 8.68 15.07 -4.22
CA MET A 1 8.21 15.60 -5.52
C MET A 1 7.65 16.98 -5.23
N SER A 2 8.07 18.03 -5.95
CA SER A 2 7.55 19.37 -5.69
C SER A 2 6.23 19.62 -6.46
N PRO A 3 5.43 20.63 -6.07
CA PRO A 3 4.16 20.93 -6.75
C PRO A 3 4.30 21.28 -8.24
N GLU A 4 5.48 21.71 -8.68
CA GLU A 4 5.82 22.03 -10.07
C GLU A 4 6.14 20.80 -10.92
N ASP A 5 6.34 19.63 -10.30
CA ASP A 5 6.58 18.37 -11.02
C ASP A 5 5.32 17.91 -11.74
N VAL A 6 5.46 17.51 -13.01
CA VAL A 6 4.34 17.05 -13.84
C VAL A 6 3.61 15.84 -13.23
N HIS A 7 4.35 14.93 -12.61
CA HIS A 7 3.79 13.76 -11.94
C HIS A 7 3.00 14.17 -10.70
N TYR A 8 3.42 15.22 -10.00
CA TYR A 8 2.68 15.77 -8.86
C TYR A 8 1.35 16.32 -9.34
N GLN A 9 1.36 17.11 -10.42
CA GLN A 9 0.16 17.73 -10.98
C GLN A 9 -0.86 16.68 -11.43
N PHE A 10 -0.42 15.59 -12.08
CA PHE A 10 -1.32 14.51 -12.47
C PHE A 10 -1.80 13.65 -11.30
N SER A 11 -0.96 13.39 -10.30
CA SER A 11 -1.40 12.76 -9.05
C SER A 11 -2.45 13.62 -8.32
N ARG A 12 -2.24 14.94 -8.24
CA ARG A 12 -3.20 15.90 -7.68
C ARG A 12 -4.50 15.88 -8.45
N LEU A 13 -4.43 15.93 -9.79
CA LEU A 13 -5.59 15.84 -10.65
C LEU A 13 -6.39 14.55 -10.36
N ALA A 14 -5.73 13.40 -10.25
CA ALA A 14 -6.39 12.14 -9.92
C ALA A 14 -7.10 12.18 -8.56
N VAL A 15 -6.47 12.76 -7.53
CA VAL A 15 -7.10 12.99 -6.22
C VAL A 15 -8.34 13.88 -6.33
N ASP A 16 -8.25 14.98 -7.08
CA ASP A 16 -9.39 15.88 -7.27
C ASP A 16 -10.52 15.22 -8.06
N LYS A 17 -10.20 14.40 -9.07
CA LYS A 17 -11.22 13.60 -9.77
C LYS A 17 -11.86 12.55 -8.87
N ALA A 18 -11.12 11.94 -7.95
CA ALA A 18 -11.70 11.00 -6.99
C ALA A 18 -12.76 11.66 -6.09
N LYS A 19 -12.65 12.96 -5.79
CA LYS A 19 -13.68 13.70 -5.03
C LYS A 19 -15.00 13.85 -5.78
N LEU A 20 -15.01 13.71 -7.10
CA LEU A 20 -16.22 13.71 -7.92
C LEU A 20 -17.05 12.43 -7.74
N CYS A 21 -16.51 11.40 -7.07
CA CYS A 21 -17.20 10.16 -6.75
C CYS A 21 -18.35 10.31 -5.73
N LEU A 22 -18.65 11.52 -5.25
CA LEU A 22 -19.64 11.76 -4.21
C LEU A 22 -21.03 11.23 -4.59
N SER A 23 -21.50 10.23 -3.83
CA SER A 23 -22.91 9.85 -3.83
C SER A 23 -23.71 10.90 -3.05
N ARG A 24 -24.75 11.48 -3.66
CA ARG A 24 -25.74 12.30 -2.94
C ARG A 24 -26.61 11.49 -1.98
N ILE A 25 -26.45 10.16 -1.97
CA ILE A 25 -27.23 9.22 -1.17
C ILE A 25 -26.28 8.56 -0.18
N ALA A 26 -26.64 8.58 1.10
CA ALA A 26 -25.98 7.79 2.14
C ALA A 26 -26.24 6.31 1.85
N VAL A 27 -25.29 5.66 1.17
CA VAL A 27 -25.33 4.22 0.94
C VAL A 27 -24.65 3.55 2.13
N THR A 28 -25.31 2.56 2.75
CA THR A 28 -24.65 1.65 3.68
C THR A 28 -23.54 0.94 2.90
N ASN A 29 -22.29 1.20 3.24
CA ASN A 29 -21.11 0.62 2.59
C ASN A 29 -20.75 1.24 1.20
N PRO A 30 -20.37 2.54 1.13
CA PRO A 30 -20.07 3.17 -0.15
C PRO A 30 -18.89 2.49 -0.86
N PRO A 31 -18.90 2.45 -2.20
CA PRO A 31 -17.73 2.03 -2.97
C PRO A 31 -16.55 2.99 -2.72
N PRO A 32 -15.29 2.53 -2.91
CA PRO A 32 -14.16 3.43 -2.83
C PRO A 32 -14.28 4.54 -3.88
N ARG A 33 -13.90 5.75 -3.48
CA ARG A 33 -13.69 6.90 -4.37
C ARG A 33 -12.37 6.67 -5.10
N VAL A 34 -12.46 6.40 -6.40
CA VAL A 34 -11.28 6.12 -7.22
C VAL A 34 -11.27 7.10 -8.38
N GLY A 35 -10.18 7.85 -8.50
CA GLY A 35 -9.86 8.67 -9.66
C GLY A 35 -8.69 8.04 -10.41
N VAL A 36 -8.77 8.08 -11.74
CA VAL A 36 -7.68 7.69 -12.63
C VAL A 36 -7.43 8.77 -13.66
N VAL A 37 -6.15 9.01 -13.95
CA VAL A 37 -5.66 9.89 -15.00
C VAL A 37 -4.68 9.11 -15.86
N LEU A 38 -4.81 9.21 -17.18
CA LEU A 38 -3.79 8.77 -18.14
C LEU A 38 -3.17 10.00 -18.79
N ALA A 39 -1.84 10.09 -18.77
CA ALA A 39 -1.11 11.18 -19.38
C ALA A 39 0.14 10.67 -20.09
N ARG A 40 0.59 11.40 -21.11
CA ARG A 40 1.86 11.21 -21.79
C ARG A 40 2.61 12.52 -21.76
N ASP A 41 3.84 12.51 -21.26
CA ASP A 41 4.63 13.71 -21.01
C ASP A 41 3.85 14.74 -20.17
N SER A 42 3.62 15.95 -20.67
CA SER A 42 2.81 16.99 -20.04
C SER A 42 1.35 17.03 -20.54
N GLN A 43 0.93 16.07 -21.36
CA GLN A 43 -0.40 16.04 -21.97
C GLN A 43 -1.32 15.05 -21.25
N LEU A 44 -2.45 15.56 -20.78
CA LEU A 44 -3.58 14.75 -20.32
C LEU A 44 -4.24 14.05 -21.52
N LEU A 45 -4.29 12.72 -21.51
CA LEU A 45 -5.05 11.94 -22.49
C LEU A 45 -6.51 11.77 -22.05
N GLY A 46 -6.71 11.56 -20.75
CA GLY A 46 -8.03 11.47 -20.19
C GLY A 46 -8.02 11.18 -18.69
N TRP A 47 -9.19 11.30 -18.11
CA TRP A 47 -9.42 10.95 -16.71
C TRP A 47 -10.80 10.33 -16.54
N TYR A 48 -10.96 9.56 -15.47
CA TYR A 48 -12.24 9.02 -15.07
C TYR A 48 -12.31 8.91 -13.54
N ALA A 49 -13.53 8.90 -13.00
CA ALA A 49 -13.79 8.72 -11.59
C ALA A 49 -14.95 7.74 -11.39
N LYS A 50 -14.85 6.86 -10.40
CA LYS A 50 -15.92 5.93 -10.05
C LYS A 50 -17.08 6.67 -9.37
N SER A 51 -18.05 7.15 -10.14
CA SER A 51 -19.21 7.89 -9.64
C SER A 51 -20.54 7.28 -10.08
N PHE A 52 -21.65 7.89 -9.67
CA PHE A 52 -23.00 7.59 -10.17
C PHE A 52 -23.40 8.47 -11.37
N GLY A 53 -22.48 9.31 -11.85
CA GLY A 53 -22.76 10.27 -12.91
C GLY A 53 -23.35 11.57 -12.38
N GLY A 54 -23.66 12.48 -13.29
CA GLY A 54 -24.35 13.74 -13.00
C GLY A 54 -23.59 14.98 -13.40
N GLN A 55 -24.05 16.11 -12.89
CA GLN A 55 -23.50 17.43 -13.15
C GLN A 55 -22.59 17.88 -12.02
N PHE A 56 -21.35 18.22 -12.34
CA PHE A 56 -20.43 18.83 -11.39
C PHE A 56 -19.54 19.87 -12.06
N PHE A 57 -18.93 20.70 -11.23
CA PHE A 57 -17.92 21.65 -11.64
C PHE A 57 -16.57 20.94 -11.77
N ASP A 58 -15.94 21.09 -12.93
CA ASP A 58 -14.54 20.73 -13.18
C ASP A 58 -13.77 22.04 -13.45
N GLY A 59 -13.16 22.59 -12.40
CA GLY A 59 -12.74 23.99 -12.40
C GLY A 59 -13.95 24.92 -12.50
N ASP A 60 -13.92 25.85 -13.46
CA ASP A 60 -15.03 26.79 -13.71
C ASP A 60 -16.10 26.24 -14.66
N ALA A 61 -15.90 25.04 -15.22
CA ALA A 61 -16.80 24.46 -16.21
C ALA A 61 -17.78 23.47 -15.57
N MET A 62 -19.08 23.61 -15.90
CA MET A 62 -20.05 22.56 -15.63
C MET A 62 -19.89 21.43 -16.63
N VAL A 63 -19.67 20.22 -16.13
CA VAL A 63 -19.56 19.02 -16.95
C VAL A 63 -20.68 18.04 -16.61
N ASN A 64 -21.26 17.44 -17.66
CA ASN A 64 -22.12 16.26 -17.53
C ASN A 64 -21.22 15.03 -17.58
N PHE A 65 -21.21 14.24 -16.51
CA PHE A 65 -20.44 13.01 -16.43
C PHE A 65 -21.37 11.81 -16.49
N GLU A 66 -21.23 11.03 -17.55
CA GLU A 66 -21.90 9.76 -17.69
C GLU A 66 -21.05 8.68 -17.00
N ALA A 67 -21.54 8.21 -15.86
CA ALA A 67 -20.87 7.14 -15.15
C ALA A 67 -21.25 5.77 -15.71
N LYS A 68 -20.34 4.81 -15.58
CA LYS A 68 -20.58 3.38 -15.76
C LYS A 68 -20.50 2.71 -14.38
N PRO A 69 -21.61 2.60 -13.61
CA PRO A 69 -21.57 2.21 -12.20
C PRO A 69 -20.99 0.81 -11.95
N SER A 70 -21.06 -0.08 -12.95
CA SER A 70 -20.53 -1.44 -12.89
C SER A 70 -19.03 -1.55 -13.19
N ALA A 71 -18.42 -0.53 -13.80
CA ALA A 71 -17.01 -0.52 -14.15
C ALA A 71 -16.17 0.18 -13.07
N HIS A 72 -14.92 -0.24 -12.93
CA HIS A 72 -13.91 0.52 -12.19
C HIS A 72 -13.43 1.70 -13.02
N ALA A 73 -12.76 2.66 -12.37
CA ALA A 73 -12.39 3.91 -13.02
C ALA A 73 -11.40 3.67 -14.17
N GLU A 74 -10.44 2.76 -13.96
CA GLU A 74 -9.41 2.37 -14.93
C GLU A 74 -10.03 1.73 -16.16
N GLN A 75 -10.94 0.77 -15.97
CA GLN A 75 -11.66 0.13 -17.08
C GLN A 75 -12.46 1.15 -17.89
N ALA A 76 -13.25 2.00 -17.21
CA ALA A 76 -14.08 2.99 -17.90
C ALA A 76 -13.25 4.03 -18.65
N LEU A 77 -12.08 4.41 -18.12
CA LEU A 77 -11.16 5.30 -18.84
C LEU A 77 -10.56 4.65 -20.07
N LEU A 78 -10.13 3.39 -19.98
CA LEU A 78 -9.58 2.66 -21.12
C LEU A 78 -10.63 2.48 -22.23
N GLU A 79 -11.87 2.14 -21.87
CA GLU A 79 -12.99 2.08 -22.83
C GLU A 79 -13.27 3.44 -23.49
N LYS A 80 -13.18 4.55 -22.74
CA LYS A 80 -13.35 5.90 -23.27
C LYS A 80 -12.23 6.32 -24.23
N LEU A 81 -11.04 5.77 -24.04
CA LEU A 81 -9.84 6.04 -24.84
C LEU A 81 -9.59 4.95 -25.88
N ASP A 82 -10.59 4.11 -26.17
CA ASP A 82 -10.47 3.02 -27.13
C ASP A 82 -9.97 3.53 -28.50
N GLY A 83 -9.09 2.76 -29.12
CA GLY A 83 -8.41 3.14 -30.36
C GLY A 83 -7.21 4.08 -30.21
N LEU A 84 -6.90 4.61 -29.03
CA LEU A 84 -5.66 5.35 -28.79
C LEU A 84 -4.49 4.40 -28.49
N ASP A 85 -3.32 4.72 -29.03
CA ASP A 85 -2.07 4.05 -28.63
C ASP A 85 -1.69 4.53 -27.22
N LEU A 86 -1.66 3.59 -26.26
CA LEU A 86 -1.32 3.88 -24.86
C LEU A 86 0.11 3.45 -24.48
N ARG A 87 0.95 3.07 -25.46
CA ARG A 87 2.38 2.81 -25.21
C ARG A 87 3.07 4.07 -24.69
N GLY A 88 3.89 3.92 -23.66
CA GLY A 88 4.60 5.05 -23.04
C GLY A 88 3.71 5.98 -22.20
N VAL A 89 2.43 5.64 -22.01
CA VAL A 89 1.52 6.40 -21.14
C VAL A 89 1.81 6.10 -19.68
N VAL A 90 1.64 7.13 -18.84
CA VAL A 90 1.69 7.03 -17.38
C VAL A 90 0.27 7.04 -16.83
N ALA A 91 -0.06 6.04 -16.02
CA ALA A 91 -1.31 6.00 -15.26
C ALA A 91 -1.12 6.59 -13.86
N TYR A 92 -2.09 7.35 -13.36
CA TYR A 92 -2.13 7.86 -11.99
C TYR A 92 -3.45 7.44 -11.38
N VAL A 93 -3.42 6.52 -10.41
CA VAL A 93 -4.61 5.92 -9.81
C VAL A 93 -4.62 6.16 -8.31
N THR A 94 -5.71 6.68 -7.76
CA THR A 94 -5.76 7.05 -6.33
C THR A 94 -5.83 5.87 -5.37
N LEU A 95 -6.24 4.69 -5.85
CA LEU A 95 -6.29 3.44 -5.10
C LEU A 95 -5.67 2.33 -5.97
N GLU A 96 -5.03 1.35 -5.35
CA GLU A 96 -4.41 0.23 -6.05
C GLU A 96 -5.39 -0.45 -7.02
N PRO A 97 -5.02 -0.64 -8.31
CA PRO A 97 -5.85 -1.32 -9.28
C PRO A 97 -6.18 -2.76 -8.88
N CYS A 98 -7.44 -3.19 -9.03
CA CYS A 98 -7.82 -4.53 -8.62
C CYS A 98 -7.11 -5.63 -9.44
N THR A 99 -6.77 -6.75 -8.78
CA THR A 99 -6.11 -7.92 -9.39
C THR A 99 -7.00 -9.16 -9.49
N LYS A 100 -8.15 -9.17 -8.80
CA LYS A 100 -9.16 -10.23 -8.93
C LYS A 100 -10.04 -9.95 -10.14
N LYS A 101 -10.22 -10.95 -11.01
CA LYS A 101 -11.17 -10.88 -12.14
C LYS A 101 -12.59 -10.66 -11.63
N ARG A 102 -13.41 -9.95 -12.42
CA ARG A 102 -14.85 -9.76 -12.18
C ARG A 102 -15.63 -10.26 -13.38
N GLY A 103 -16.42 -11.31 -13.20
CA GLY A 103 -17.07 -12.01 -14.30
C GLY A 103 -16.05 -12.55 -15.29
N ASP A 104 -16.32 -12.37 -16.59
CA ASP A 104 -15.49 -12.91 -17.67
C ASP A 104 -14.39 -11.94 -18.14
N GLY A 105 -14.33 -10.73 -17.57
CA GLY A 105 -13.37 -9.69 -17.94
C GLY A 105 -12.01 -9.78 -17.24
N LEU A 106 -11.03 -9.04 -17.78
CA LEU A 106 -9.74 -8.82 -17.12
C LEU A 106 -9.89 -7.90 -15.89
N CYS A 107 -8.98 -8.04 -14.93
CA CYS A 107 -8.90 -7.11 -13.80
C CYS A 107 -8.25 -5.78 -14.24
N CYS A 108 -8.37 -4.73 -13.42
CA CYS A 108 -7.84 -3.40 -13.78
C CYS A 108 -6.31 -3.39 -13.96
N ALA A 109 -5.58 -4.15 -13.14
CA ALA A 109 -4.13 -4.28 -13.31
C ALA A 109 -3.79 -4.93 -14.67
N ASP A 110 -4.45 -6.03 -15.03
CA ASP A 110 -4.24 -6.71 -16.32
C ASP A 110 -4.66 -5.84 -17.52
N LEU A 111 -5.74 -5.06 -17.39
CA LEU A 111 -6.18 -4.13 -18.43
C LEU A 111 -5.13 -3.05 -18.70
N LEU A 112 -4.53 -2.48 -17.65
CA LEU A 112 -3.46 -1.49 -17.79
C LEU A 112 -2.19 -2.12 -18.37
N VAL A 113 -1.85 -3.35 -18.00
CA VAL A 113 -0.75 -4.11 -18.63
C VAL A 113 -1.03 -4.33 -20.12
N GLN A 114 -2.23 -4.78 -20.47
CA GLN A 114 -2.62 -5.02 -21.86
C GLN A 114 -2.60 -3.73 -22.70
N ALA A 115 -2.94 -2.59 -22.10
CA ALA A 115 -2.87 -1.27 -22.73
C ALA A 115 -1.42 -0.83 -23.02
N GLY A 116 -0.42 -1.45 -22.40
CA GLY A 116 1.00 -1.15 -22.64
C GLY A 116 1.48 0.14 -22.00
N ILE A 117 0.86 0.57 -20.89
CA ILE A 117 1.36 1.73 -20.12
C ILE A 117 2.80 1.46 -19.66
N SER A 118 3.64 2.50 -19.58
CA SER A 118 5.05 2.35 -19.18
C SER A 118 5.27 2.54 -17.69
N ARG A 119 4.40 3.30 -17.02
CA ARG A 119 4.52 3.64 -15.61
C ARG A 119 3.16 3.82 -14.97
N VAL A 120 3.05 3.48 -13.69
CA VAL A 120 1.86 3.73 -12.88
C VAL A 120 2.24 4.36 -11.54
N TYR A 121 1.60 5.48 -11.23
CA TYR A 121 1.60 6.09 -9.91
C TYR A 121 0.37 5.62 -9.14
N ILE A 122 0.55 5.15 -7.91
CA ILE A 122 -0.52 4.64 -7.05
C ILE A 122 -0.63 5.52 -5.79
N GLY A 123 -1.86 5.94 -5.48
CA GLY A 123 -2.19 6.74 -4.30
C GLY A 123 -2.10 5.93 -3.02
N ASN A 124 -3.02 5.00 -2.81
CA ASN A 124 -3.03 4.14 -1.63
C ASN A 124 -3.05 2.67 -2.03
N CYS A 125 -2.41 1.80 -1.24
CA CYS A 125 -2.56 0.36 -1.38
C CYS A 125 -4.02 -0.03 -1.11
N ASP A 126 -4.51 -1.12 -1.72
CA ASP A 126 -5.82 -1.64 -1.33
C ASP A 126 -5.72 -2.16 0.11
N PRO A 127 -6.56 -1.67 1.05
CA PRO A 127 -6.47 -2.07 2.43
C PRO A 127 -6.97 -3.51 2.68
N ASN A 128 -7.61 -4.15 1.69
CA ASN A 128 -7.94 -5.56 1.76
C ASN A 128 -6.65 -6.40 1.69
N PRO A 129 -6.30 -7.20 2.72
CA PRO A 129 -5.07 -7.99 2.73
C PRO A 129 -4.98 -9.03 1.60
N ASP A 130 -6.11 -9.43 1.02
CA ASP A 130 -6.16 -10.34 -0.14
C ASP A 130 -5.89 -9.63 -1.48
N VAL A 131 -5.79 -8.31 -1.48
CA VAL A 131 -5.59 -7.47 -2.68
C VAL A 131 -4.31 -6.64 -2.56
N GLY A 132 -4.06 -6.07 -1.39
CA GLY A 132 -2.97 -5.15 -1.10
C GLY A 132 -1.61 -5.65 -1.57
N GLY A 133 -1.00 -4.91 -2.50
CA GLY A 133 0.32 -5.18 -3.06
C GLY A 133 0.34 -6.21 -4.19
N LEU A 134 -0.81 -6.75 -4.62
CA LEU A 134 -0.86 -7.66 -5.76
C LEU A 134 -0.67 -6.92 -7.09
N ALA A 135 -1.23 -5.71 -7.24
CA ALA A 135 -1.16 -4.99 -8.51
C ALA A 135 0.27 -4.53 -8.81
N TRP A 136 0.98 -4.10 -7.77
CA TRP A 136 2.41 -3.78 -7.83
C TRP A 136 3.22 -4.91 -8.48
N ARG A 137 2.91 -6.17 -8.14
CA ARG A 137 3.57 -7.32 -8.73
C ARG A 137 3.19 -7.54 -10.17
N THR A 138 1.90 -7.44 -10.49
CA THR A 138 1.43 -7.55 -11.88
C THR A 138 2.16 -6.55 -12.77
N PHE A 139 2.33 -5.31 -12.30
CA PHE A 139 3.07 -4.27 -13.03
C PHE A 139 4.56 -4.56 -13.11
N HIS A 140 5.23 -4.91 -12.01
CA HIS A 140 6.66 -5.24 -12.04
C HIS A 140 6.96 -6.44 -12.93
N ALA A 141 6.14 -7.49 -12.89
CA ALA A 141 6.27 -8.66 -13.76
C ALA A 141 6.09 -8.33 -15.24
N ALA A 142 5.27 -7.32 -15.55
CA ALA A 142 5.09 -6.79 -16.90
C ALA A 142 6.17 -5.75 -17.31
N GLY A 143 7.14 -5.45 -16.44
CA GLY A 143 8.17 -4.44 -16.70
C GLY A 143 7.68 -2.99 -16.61
N ILE A 144 6.54 -2.75 -15.97
CA ILE A 144 5.96 -1.43 -15.76
C ILE A 144 6.55 -0.83 -14.48
N GLU A 145 6.99 0.42 -14.56
CA GLU A 145 7.51 1.14 -13.40
C GLU A 145 6.36 1.53 -12.47
N VAL A 146 6.50 1.25 -11.18
CA VAL A 146 5.49 1.58 -10.16
C VAL A 146 6.05 2.61 -9.19
N CYS A 147 5.30 3.69 -8.99
CA CYS A 147 5.66 4.79 -8.11
C CYS A 147 4.52 5.10 -7.14
N ASP A 148 4.85 5.66 -5.98
CA ASP A 148 3.84 6.21 -5.07
C ASP A 148 3.47 7.64 -5.44
N PHE A 149 2.25 8.02 -5.10
CA PHE A 149 1.90 9.44 -5.01
C PHE A 149 2.72 10.14 -3.89
N PRO A 150 2.90 11.46 -3.99
CA PRO A 150 3.40 12.29 -2.89
C PRO A 150 2.64 12.04 -1.58
N PRO A 151 3.30 11.92 -0.41
CA PRO A 151 2.68 11.57 0.87
C PRO A 151 1.44 12.40 1.25
N GLU A 152 1.48 13.71 1.01
CA GLU A 152 0.37 14.64 1.23
C GLU A 152 -0.87 14.29 0.41
N LEU A 153 -0.70 13.87 -0.84
CA LEU A 153 -1.79 13.45 -1.72
C LEU A 153 -2.35 12.08 -1.31
N ARG A 154 -1.48 11.16 -0.85
CA ARG A 154 -1.89 9.87 -0.31
C ARG A 154 -2.71 10.02 0.96
N ASN A 155 -2.29 10.92 1.85
CA ASN A 155 -3.00 11.23 3.09
C ASN A 155 -4.37 11.87 2.83
N GLU A 156 -4.45 12.76 1.85
CA GLU A 156 -5.69 13.39 1.42
C GLU A 156 -6.66 12.36 0.80
N ALA A 157 -6.19 11.59 -0.18
CA ALA A 157 -6.99 10.55 -0.84
C ALA A 157 -7.50 9.51 0.16
N ARG A 158 -6.66 9.09 1.12
CA ARG A 158 -7.06 8.18 2.19
C ARG A 158 -8.13 8.78 3.09
N ARG A 159 -7.99 10.05 3.49
CA ARG A 159 -8.97 10.76 4.33
C ARG A 159 -10.31 10.89 3.62
N ASP A 160 -10.31 11.19 2.34
CA ASP A 160 -11.54 11.29 1.54
C ASP A 160 -12.20 9.92 1.33
N ASN A 161 -11.42 8.84 1.37
CA ASN A 161 -11.87 7.45 1.34
C ASN A 161 -12.04 6.79 2.71
N ASP A 162 -12.01 7.57 3.80
CA ASP A 162 -11.98 7.04 5.15
C ASP A 162 -13.08 5.98 5.43
N PRO A 163 -14.35 6.13 5.00
CA PRO A 163 -15.36 5.07 5.15
C PRO A 163 -15.02 3.75 4.44
N PHE A 164 -14.30 3.79 3.31
CA PHE A 164 -13.81 2.59 2.63
C PHE A 164 -12.66 1.95 3.40
N PHE A 165 -11.67 2.75 3.82
CA PHE A 165 -10.54 2.28 4.60
C PHE A 165 -10.95 1.80 6.00
N ARG A 166 -12.00 2.34 6.61
CA ARG A 166 -12.52 1.94 7.94
C ARG A 166 -12.97 0.50 8.02
N LYS A 167 -13.44 -0.06 6.90
CA LYS A 167 -13.78 -1.49 6.81
C LYS A 167 -12.57 -2.39 7.09
N PHE A 168 -11.38 -1.83 6.93
CA PHE A 168 -10.09 -2.50 7.04
C PHE A 168 -9.15 -1.72 7.97
N HIS A 169 -9.68 -0.83 8.83
CA HIS A 169 -8.85 0.05 9.65
C HIS A 169 -7.97 -0.75 10.58
N PHE A 170 -6.68 -0.38 10.63
CA PHE A 170 -5.76 -0.91 11.61
C PHE A 170 -5.65 0.07 12.76
N SER A 171 -6.24 -0.23 13.90
CA SER A 171 -6.11 0.57 15.10
C SER A 171 -4.76 0.27 15.77
N VAL A 172 -4.00 1.33 16.12
CA VAL A 172 -2.85 1.17 17.02
C VAL A 172 -3.41 0.82 18.39
N ARG A 173 -3.25 -0.43 18.81
CA ARG A 173 -3.77 -0.90 20.11
C ARG A 173 -2.66 -1.06 21.14
N GLU A 174 -1.44 -1.33 20.68
CA GLU A 174 -0.32 -1.62 21.55
C GLU A 174 0.98 -1.10 20.94
N SER A 175 1.82 -0.50 21.78
CA SER A 175 3.17 -0.10 21.41
C SER A 175 4.07 -0.20 22.63
N GLY A 176 5.33 -0.55 22.43
CA GLY A 176 6.28 -0.69 23.52
C GLY A 176 7.71 -0.92 23.07
N GLU A 177 8.59 -1.16 24.03
CA GLU A 177 9.94 -1.68 23.81
C GLU A 177 10.02 -3.11 24.34
N ALA A 178 10.75 -3.96 23.63
CA ALA A 178 11.03 -5.31 24.06
C ALA A 178 12.48 -5.68 23.71
N SER A 179 13.04 -6.62 24.47
CA SER A 179 14.22 -7.36 24.07
C SER A 179 14.09 -8.84 24.40
N PHE A 180 14.82 -9.67 23.65
CA PHE A 180 14.92 -11.10 23.89
C PHE A 180 16.20 -11.68 23.27
N ASP A 181 16.67 -12.78 23.84
CA ASP A 181 17.74 -13.58 23.25
C ASP A 181 17.14 -14.47 22.15
N TYR A 182 17.39 -14.15 20.88
CA TYR A 182 16.72 -14.80 19.77
C TYR A 182 17.25 -16.22 19.50
N GLU A 183 18.50 -16.54 19.88
CA GLU A 183 19.01 -17.92 19.76
C GLU A 183 18.36 -18.86 20.77
N SER A 184 18.22 -18.41 22.01
CA SER A 184 17.73 -19.24 23.12
C SER A 184 16.19 -19.34 23.16
N ASN A 185 15.48 -18.54 22.35
CA ASN A 185 14.02 -18.50 22.26
C ASN A 185 13.51 -19.06 20.91
N ASN A 186 14.18 -20.07 20.35
CA ASN A 186 13.79 -20.69 19.07
C ASN A 186 13.61 -19.69 17.92
N HIS A 187 14.36 -18.58 17.92
CA HIS A 187 14.27 -17.50 16.94
C HIS A 187 12.96 -16.72 16.94
N THR A 188 12.07 -16.94 17.89
CA THR A 188 10.71 -16.41 17.84
C THR A 188 10.41 -15.50 19.03
N ARG A 189 9.69 -14.41 18.75
CA ARG A 189 9.06 -13.57 19.77
C ARG A 189 7.60 -13.31 19.42
N THR A 190 6.72 -13.63 20.35
CA THR A 190 5.29 -13.35 20.28
C THR A 190 4.99 -11.99 20.89
N LEU A 191 4.16 -11.18 20.22
CA LEU A 191 3.73 -9.85 20.64
C LEU A 191 2.20 -9.74 20.58
N GLY A 192 1.61 -8.93 21.45
CA GLY A 192 0.17 -8.71 21.49
C GLY A 192 -0.57 -9.59 22.50
N PRO A 193 -1.88 -9.33 22.72
CA PRO A 193 -2.69 -10.06 23.67
C PRO A 193 -3.08 -11.45 23.15
N SER A 194 -3.52 -12.30 24.07
CA SER A 194 -3.93 -13.66 23.74
C SER A 194 -5.06 -13.71 22.70
N GLY A 195 -4.91 -14.54 21.67
CA GLY A 195 -5.83 -14.68 20.54
C GLY A 195 -5.66 -13.66 19.42
N ARG A 196 -4.76 -12.67 19.57
CA ARG A 196 -4.43 -11.67 18.54
C ARG A 196 -2.92 -11.44 18.45
N GLU A 197 -2.15 -12.51 18.58
CA GLU A 197 -0.72 -12.46 18.64
C GLU A 197 -0.07 -12.27 17.26
N PHE A 198 1.05 -11.57 17.24
CA PHE A 198 2.01 -11.57 16.14
C PHE A 198 3.20 -12.42 16.54
N GLU A 199 3.43 -13.50 15.81
CA GLU A 199 4.68 -14.26 15.89
C GLU A 199 5.73 -13.61 14.98
N THR A 200 6.86 -13.20 15.54
CA THR A 200 7.97 -12.61 14.78
C THR A 200 9.18 -13.53 14.85
N LYS A 201 9.81 -13.81 13.70
CA LYS A 201 10.94 -14.74 13.61
C LYS A 201 12.21 -14.06 13.14
N TRP A 202 13.34 -14.37 13.80
CA TRP A 202 14.57 -13.61 13.71
C TRP A 202 15.83 -14.48 13.65
N PHE A 203 16.67 -14.25 12.65
CA PHE A 203 17.92 -14.97 12.46
C PHE A 203 19.11 -14.03 12.37
N GLU A 204 20.27 -14.52 12.79
CA GLU A 204 21.52 -13.80 12.63
C GLU A 204 21.80 -13.51 11.16
N CYS A 205 22.26 -12.28 10.87
CA CYS A 205 22.74 -11.89 9.55
C CYS A 205 24.22 -11.47 9.60
N GLY A 206 24.56 -10.48 10.43
CA GLY A 206 25.77 -9.69 10.22
C GLY A 206 25.89 -8.52 11.20
N ASP A 207 27.03 -7.83 11.17
CA ASP A 207 27.35 -6.68 12.02
C ASP A 207 26.21 -5.65 12.09
N GLY A 208 25.56 -5.52 13.26
CA GLY A 208 24.43 -4.60 13.48
C GLY A 208 23.17 -4.90 12.63
N SER A 209 23.07 -6.07 12.00
CA SER A 209 21.95 -6.46 11.14
C SER A 209 21.33 -7.79 11.54
N ILE A 210 20.03 -7.90 11.30
CA ILE A 210 19.24 -9.09 11.63
C ILE A 210 18.27 -9.42 10.49
N HIS A 211 18.04 -10.71 10.25
CA HIS A 211 17.02 -11.17 9.34
C HIS A 211 15.71 -11.34 10.08
N GLY A 212 14.64 -10.67 9.62
CA GLY A 212 13.28 -11.06 9.96
C GLY A 212 12.71 -11.97 8.87
N LEU A 213 11.90 -12.94 9.27
CA LEU A 213 11.41 -13.98 8.37
C LEU A 213 9.96 -14.35 8.66
N ASP A 214 9.15 -14.52 7.61
CA ASP A 214 7.82 -15.12 7.66
C ASP A 214 7.51 -15.85 6.34
N TYR A 215 7.38 -17.17 6.37
CA TYR A 215 7.11 -17.99 5.18
C TYR A 215 5.65 -17.95 4.71
N ARG A 216 4.73 -17.53 5.57
CA ARG A 216 3.29 -17.56 5.30
C ARG A 216 2.79 -16.21 4.79
N PHE A 217 3.25 -15.13 5.41
CA PHE A 217 2.75 -13.78 5.17
C PHE A 217 3.80 -12.84 4.58
N ASN A 218 5.05 -13.29 4.43
CA ASN A 218 6.20 -12.48 4.06
C ASN A 218 6.53 -11.38 5.08
N VAL A 219 7.65 -10.70 4.86
CA VAL A 219 8.08 -9.54 5.65
C VAL A 219 8.48 -8.39 4.73
N ALA A 220 8.34 -7.17 5.22
CA ALA A 220 8.66 -5.97 4.47
C ALA A 220 9.60 -5.04 5.24
N ILE A 221 10.40 -4.24 4.53
CA ILE A 221 11.17 -3.13 5.13
C ILE A 221 10.46 -1.84 4.76
N ALA A 222 10.13 -1.02 5.76
CA ALA A 222 9.61 0.31 5.54
C ALA A 222 10.71 1.23 4.99
N LYS A 223 10.87 1.23 3.66
CA LYS A 223 11.90 2.01 2.97
C LYS A 223 11.68 3.50 3.23
N ASN A 224 12.73 4.21 3.63
CA ASN A 224 12.74 5.65 3.92
C ASN A 224 11.86 6.09 5.12
N CYS A 225 11.58 5.18 6.06
CA CYS A 225 10.90 5.49 7.31
C CYS A 225 11.84 5.26 8.51
N THR A 226 11.87 6.21 9.43
CA THR A 226 12.63 6.15 10.70
C THR A 226 11.72 6.19 11.93
N SER A 227 10.40 6.35 11.76
CA SER A 227 9.42 6.28 12.83
C SER A 227 8.10 5.67 12.35
N PHE A 228 7.27 5.19 13.28
CA PHE A 228 6.00 4.54 12.94
C PHE A 228 4.97 5.52 12.36
N GLU A 229 5.05 6.80 12.71
CA GLU A 229 4.13 7.86 12.26
C GLU A 229 4.28 8.16 10.76
N GLN A 230 5.47 7.92 10.21
CA GLN A 230 5.74 8.04 8.77
C GLN A 230 5.14 6.88 7.96
N ILE A 231 4.73 5.82 8.65
CA ILE A 231 4.08 4.66 8.05
C ILE A 231 2.57 4.88 8.16
N ASP A 232 1.98 5.47 7.13
CA ASP A 232 0.53 5.61 7.02
C ASP A 232 -0.15 4.30 6.65
N ASP A 233 0.49 3.50 5.80
CA ASP A 233 0.01 2.23 5.27
C ASP A 233 1.13 1.16 5.29
N PRO A 234 1.11 0.22 6.26
CA PRO A 234 2.11 -0.84 6.37
C PRO A 234 2.15 -1.81 5.18
N ALA A 235 1.05 -1.94 4.42
CA ALA A 235 0.95 -2.90 3.32
C ALA A 235 1.87 -2.54 2.14
N ARG A 236 2.20 -1.26 1.99
CA ARG A 236 2.92 -0.67 0.85
C ARG A 236 4.23 -1.38 0.48
N TRP A 237 4.96 -1.89 1.46
CA TRP A 237 6.30 -2.44 1.24
C TRP A 237 6.35 -3.96 1.08
N PHE A 238 5.19 -4.63 1.09
CA PHE A 238 5.14 -6.08 0.90
C PHE A 238 5.34 -6.44 -0.57
N GLU A 239 6.38 -7.22 -0.82
CA GLU A 239 6.73 -7.82 -2.11
C GLU A 239 6.61 -9.35 -1.92
N ASP A 240 5.74 -10.05 -2.66
CA ASP A 240 5.37 -11.41 -2.25
C ASP A 240 6.38 -12.53 -2.47
N SER A 241 7.53 -12.26 -3.06
CA SER A 241 8.58 -13.27 -3.22
C SER A 241 9.58 -13.30 -2.06
N TYR A 242 9.51 -12.35 -1.11
CA TYR A 242 10.53 -12.22 -0.07
C TYR A 242 9.99 -12.54 1.31
N TYR A 243 10.06 -13.82 1.65
CA TYR A 243 9.77 -14.29 3.01
C TYR A 243 10.84 -13.87 4.03
N THR A 244 11.97 -13.28 3.59
CA THR A 244 13.05 -12.78 4.46
C THR A 244 13.43 -11.36 4.08
N LYS A 245 13.64 -10.50 5.09
CA LYS A 245 14.24 -9.17 4.90
C LYS A 245 15.31 -8.91 5.96
N THR A 246 16.37 -8.22 5.56
CA THR A 246 17.44 -7.78 6.47
C THR A 246 17.16 -6.37 6.95
N ALA A 247 17.09 -6.19 8.27
CA ALA A 247 16.97 -4.89 8.91
C ALA A 247 18.27 -4.55 9.66
N ARG A 248 18.59 -3.26 9.71
CA ARG A 248 19.66 -2.68 10.53
C ARG A 248 19.06 -1.82 11.63
N GLU A 249 19.89 -1.45 12.61
CA GLU A 249 19.52 -0.48 13.64
C GLU A 249 18.89 0.80 13.03
N GLY A 250 17.79 1.26 13.65
CA GLY A 250 16.97 2.38 13.20
C GLY A 250 15.91 2.03 12.15
N GLN A 251 16.08 0.96 11.37
CA GLN A 251 15.12 0.56 10.34
C GLN A 251 13.90 -0.14 10.94
N ILE A 252 12.78 -0.05 10.20
CA ILE A 252 11.52 -0.67 10.56
C ILE A 252 11.25 -1.84 9.62
N ILE A 253 11.10 -3.02 10.19
CA ILE A 253 10.62 -4.23 9.51
C ILE A 253 9.17 -4.47 9.91
N ILE A 254 8.35 -4.88 8.95
CA ILE A 254 6.91 -5.05 9.10
C ILE A 254 6.60 -6.53 8.92
N PHE A 255 5.99 -7.11 9.94
CA PHE A 255 5.33 -8.41 9.89
C PHE A 255 3.83 -8.20 9.69
N ARG A 256 3.15 -9.17 9.08
CA ARG A 256 1.70 -9.16 8.95
C ARG A 256 1.11 -10.54 9.22
N ASN A 257 -0.16 -10.57 9.59
CA ASN A 257 -0.97 -11.77 9.63
C ASN A 257 -2.43 -11.39 9.30
N GLU A 258 -3.36 -12.32 9.47
CA GLU A 258 -4.79 -12.08 9.25
C GLU A 258 -5.38 -10.97 10.14
N MET A 259 -4.73 -10.69 11.28
CA MET A 259 -5.19 -9.71 12.27
C MET A 259 -4.63 -8.31 12.05
N GLY A 260 -3.61 -8.14 11.19
CA GLY A 260 -3.04 -6.84 10.84
C GLY A 260 -1.52 -6.84 10.71
N TYR A 261 -0.87 -5.82 11.30
CA TYR A 261 0.55 -5.56 11.13
C TYR A 261 1.28 -5.36 12.46
N ALA A 262 2.48 -5.91 12.56
CA ALA A 262 3.45 -5.58 13.60
C ALA A 262 4.63 -4.81 12.99
N LEU A 263 4.75 -3.53 13.34
CA LEU A 263 5.85 -2.68 12.91
C LEU A 263 6.94 -2.76 13.97
N ILE A 264 8.13 -3.23 13.59
CA ILE A 264 9.25 -3.48 14.51
C ILE A 264 10.42 -2.58 14.12
N GLN A 265 10.75 -1.60 14.95
CA GLN A 265 11.94 -0.77 14.78
C GLN A 265 13.12 -1.36 15.55
N ILE A 266 14.19 -1.69 14.84
CA ILE A 266 15.41 -2.24 15.44
C ILE A 266 16.11 -1.15 16.26
N ILE A 267 16.24 -1.34 17.58
CA ILE A 267 17.05 -0.46 18.42
C ILE A 267 18.50 -0.93 18.41
N ARG A 268 18.72 -2.22 18.65
CA ARG A 268 20.06 -2.78 18.78
C ARG A 268 20.09 -4.28 18.50
N VAL A 269 21.15 -4.74 17.84
CA VAL A 269 21.44 -6.17 17.64
C VAL A 269 22.76 -6.49 18.35
N ILE A 270 22.70 -7.23 19.45
CA ILE A 270 23.88 -7.68 20.20
C ILE A 270 24.20 -9.11 19.77
N LYS A 271 25.44 -9.32 19.32
CA LYS A 271 25.93 -10.64 18.92
C LYS A 271 26.71 -11.34 20.01
N LYS A 272 26.68 -12.67 19.92
CA LYS A 272 27.56 -13.60 20.64
C LYS A 272 29.03 -13.37 20.22
N ARG A 273 29.94 -13.23 21.19
CA ARG A 273 31.41 -13.28 20.98
C ARG A 273 31.94 -14.61 21.55
N THR A 274 32.37 -15.51 20.69
CA THR A 274 33.00 -16.78 21.11
C THR A 274 34.21 -16.53 22.03
N GLY A 275 34.06 -16.87 23.32
CA GLY A 275 35.00 -16.60 24.43
C GLY A 275 34.40 -16.97 25.80
N LEU A 276 35.23 -17.01 26.86
CA LEU A 276 34.98 -17.65 28.17
C LEU A 276 33.94 -16.99 29.12
N ILE A 277 33.22 -15.95 28.70
CA ILE A 277 32.20 -15.27 29.53
C ILE A 277 30.93 -15.05 28.68
N ALA A 278 29.77 -15.12 29.33
CA ALA A 278 28.42 -15.20 28.78
C ALA A 278 28.16 -14.40 27.49
N ASN A 279 27.35 -15.02 26.66
CA ASN A 279 27.35 -14.88 25.22
C ASN A 279 25.90 -14.65 24.79
N ASN A 280 25.46 -13.39 24.71
CA ASN A 280 24.06 -13.06 24.43
C ASN A 280 23.87 -12.68 22.97
N ALA A 281 22.85 -13.28 22.34
CA ALA A 281 22.37 -12.96 21.02
C ALA A 281 21.05 -12.21 21.18
N GLU A 282 21.13 -10.93 21.59
CA GLU A 282 19.98 -10.14 22.01
C GLU A 282 19.51 -9.21 20.89
N LEU A 283 18.21 -9.25 20.59
CA LEU A 283 17.55 -8.23 19.78
C LEU A 283 16.75 -7.31 20.69
N ARG A 284 17.03 -6.00 20.63
CA ARG A 284 16.22 -4.95 21.27
C ARG A 284 15.50 -4.13 20.21
N PHE A 285 14.20 -3.89 20.40
CA PHE A 285 13.36 -3.21 19.43
C PHE A 285 12.20 -2.42 20.07
N ARG A 286 11.70 -1.43 19.34
CA ARG A 286 10.36 -0.86 19.57
C ARG A 286 9.37 -1.57 18.68
N TYR A 287 8.13 -1.67 19.12
CA TYR A 287 7.05 -2.20 18.32
C TYR A 287 5.81 -1.34 18.38
N GLN A 288 5.01 -1.41 17.31
CA GLN A 288 3.65 -0.90 17.26
C GLN A 288 2.78 -1.95 16.54
N LEU A 289 1.76 -2.44 17.24
CA LEU A 289 0.79 -3.39 16.71
C LEU A 289 -0.43 -2.64 16.19
N ARG A 290 -0.77 -2.91 14.94
CA ARG A 290 -1.90 -2.30 14.23
C ARG A 290 -2.86 -3.39 13.81
N TYR A 291 -4.06 -3.34 14.36
CA TYR A 291 -5.04 -4.41 14.29
C TYR A 291 -6.22 -4.08 13.41
N SER A 292 -6.58 -4.96 12.47
CA SER A 292 -7.80 -4.79 11.68
C SER A 292 -9.02 -4.76 12.60
N ASP A 293 -9.91 -3.79 12.40
CA ASP A 293 -11.12 -3.61 13.22
C ASP A 293 -12.22 -4.66 12.92
N GLY A 294 -11.86 -5.81 12.35
CA GLY A 294 -12.75 -6.96 12.10
C GLY A 294 -12.36 -8.26 12.83
N ALA A 295 -11.29 -8.24 13.62
CA ALA A 295 -10.82 -9.39 14.40
C ALA A 295 -11.26 -9.26 15.87
N ALA A 296 -12.56 -9.48 16.10
CA ALA A 296 -13.16 -9.70 17.42
C ALA A 296 -13.82 -11.08 17.44
#